data_AF-A0A2V8NAE3-F1
#
_entry.id   AF-A0A2V8NAE3-F1
#
_cell.length_a   1.000
_cell.length_b   1.000
_cell.length_c   1.000
_cell.angle_alpha   90.00
_cell.angle_beta   90.00
_cell.angle_gamma   90.00
#
_symmetry.space_group_name_H-M   'P 1'
#
loop_
_entity.id
_entity.type
_entity.pdbx_description
1 polymer ?
#
loop_
_entity_poly.entity_id
_entity_poly.type
_entity_poly.pdbx_seq_one_letter_code
_entity_poly.pdbx_strand_id
1 'polypeptide(L)'
;MRNLRQIVVSLLLTLLSASFGAAQQIQISADRIDGYLENSLDKYADKDSRDWGARLYRLLAANRDSDKAARTLAEDDRLSVETEKSLIPFWISHAELRYSRERSQSPDAYASKVSQLKQGVIEAMRSSGYASPVIQLAADIVYTYDRCNLDSFQALIADASDVLAVGLIAAQHTECTPWWLALHARFPENTAIRAELSAKDRDLSLAQRLALLEGLYSTAQGTQQSRVRLMIDYITALWRGGLIRDGLALIDSAAEADRRLALNGKARGDSLERQQSDFRLDYVAALYLTGTAVHKGTAFSVELHRRRPQARAARLGSRSL
;
A
#
# COMPACT_ATOMS: atom_id res chain seq x y z
N MET A 1 -5.67 25.23 49.31
CA MET A 1 -6.41 24.75 48.12
C MET A 1 -5.54 24.33 46.93
N ARG A 2 -4.30 24.85 46.76
CA ARG A 2 -3.40 24.48 45.65
C ARG A 2 -2.86 23.03 45.72
N ASN A 3 -2.55 22.55 46.93
CA ASN A 3 -1.97 21.21 47.15
C ASN A 3 -2.98 20.07 47.00
N LEU A 4 -4.27 20.32 47.29
CA LEU A 4 -5.35 19.33 47.11
C LEU A 4 -5.66 19.06 45.62
N ARG A 5 -5.54 20.08 44.74
CA ARG A 5 -5.71 19.89 43.30
C ARG A 5 -4.59 19.06 42.68
N GLN A 6 -3.34 19.21 43.14
CA GLN A 6 -2.22 18.40 42.67
C GLN A 6 -2.30 16.94 43.12
N ILE A 7 -2.77 16.69 44.35
CA ILE A 7 -3.00 15.33 44.83
C ILE A 7 -4.14 14.67 44.04
N VAL A 8 -5.23 15.37 43.77
CA VAL A 8 -6.36 14.84 42.97
C VAL A 8 -5.96 14.58 41.52
N VAL A 9 -5.18 15.46 40.89
CA VAL A 9 -4.67 15.27 39.52
C VAL A 9 -3.66 14.11 39.46
N SER A 10 -2.79 13.98 40.47
CA SER A 10 -1.86 12.86 40.56
C SER A 10 -2.57 11.54 40.84
N LEU A 11 -3.61 11.54 41.70
CA LEU A 11 -4.44 10.37 41.95
C LEU A 11 -5.22 9.94 40.69
N LEU A 12 -5.78 10.90 39.94
CA LEU A 12 -6.47 10.66 38.67
C LEU A 12 -5.51 10.12 37.60
N LEU A 13 -4.30 10.66 37.49
CA LEU A 13 -3.25 10.13 36.60
C LEU A 13 -2.79 8.73 37.02
N THR A 14 -2.63 8.45 38.32
CA THR A 14 -2.31 7.09 38.79
C THR A 14 -3.48 6.12 38.66
N LEU A 15 -4.74 6.57 38.75
CA LEU A 15 -5.94 5.72 38.53
C LEU A 15 -6.18 5.43 37.05
N LEU A 16 -5.85 6.38 36.15
CA LEU A 16 -5.78 6.16 34.70
C LEU A 16 -4.56 5.31 34.30
N SER A 17 -3.50 5.27 35.09
CA SER A 17 -2.35 4.38 34.85
C SER A 17 -2.57 2.98 35.43
N ALA A 18 -3.27 2.88 36.57
CA ALA A 18 -3.52 1.62 37.27
C ALA A 18 -4.70 0.82 36.71
N SER A 19 -5.59 1.44 35.92
CA SER A 19 -6.63 0.73 35.17
C SER A 19 -6.13 0.12 33.84
N PHE A 20 -4.91 0.45 33.43
CA PHE A 20 -4.23 -0.12 32.26
C PHE A 20 -3.09 -1.08 32.65
N GLY A 21 -2.90 -1.29 33.95
CA GLY A 21 -1.87 -2.16 34.55
C GLY A 21 -2.42 -3.50 35.02
N ALA A 22 -3.23 -4.15 34.20
CA ALA A 22 -3.38 -5.59 34.24
C ALA A 22 -3.74 -6.00 32.81
N ALA A 23 -2.89 -6.82 32.20
CA ALA A 23 -3.38 -7.81 31.25
C ALA A 23 -4.34 -8.72 32.03
N GLN A 24 -5.53 -8.20 32.34
CA GLN A 24 -6.64 -9.00 32.79
C GLN A 24 -6.86 -9.90 31.60
N GLN A 25 -6.53 -11.17 31.76
CA GLN A 25 -6.71 -12.20 30.77
C GLN A 25 -8.18 -12.11 30.37
N ILE A 26 -8.49 -11.40 29.28
CA ILE A 26 -9.87 -11.13 28.88
C ILE A 26 -10.34 -12.47 28.37
N GLN A 27 -10.90 -13.27 29.27
CA GLN A 27 -11.52 -14.52 28.90
C GLN A 27 -12.72 -14.14 28.05
N ILE A 28 -12.59 -14.36 26.75
CA ILE A 28 -13.63 -14.05 25.78
C ILE A 28 -14.75 -15.04 26.04
N SER A 29 -15.93 -14.54 26.41
CA SER A 29 -17.07 -15.42 26.68
C SER A 29 -17.48 -16.18 25.42
N ALA A 30 -18.02 -17.38 25.61
CA ALA A 30 -18.55 -18.19 24.50
C ALA A 30 -19.60 -17.41 23.70
N ASP A 31 -20.49 -16.69 24.38
CA ASP A 31 -21.51 -15.84 23.75
C ASP A 31 -20.91 -14.77 22.82
N ARG A 32 -19.76 -14.20 23.20
CA ARG A 32 -19.07 -13.20 22.38
C ARG A 32 -18.42 -13.83 21.15
N ILE A 33 -17.89 -15.04 21.28
CA ILE A 33 -17.37 -15.81 20.13
C ILE A 33 -18.51 -16.13 19.15
N ASP A 34 -19.64 -16.60 19.65
CA ASP A 34 -20.80 -16.92 18.80
C ASP A 34 -21.35 -15.68 18.09
N GLY A 35 -21.49 -14.55 18.81
CA GLY A 35 -21.88 -13.27 18.21
C GLY A 35 -20.89 -12.78 17.14
N TYR A 36 -19.59 -12.93 17.35
CA TYR A 36 -18.58 -12.63 16.34
C TYR A 36 -18.73 -13.49 15.08
N LEU A 37 -18.92 -14.80 15.26
CA LEU A 37 -19.04 -15.75 14.14
C LEU A 37 -20.31 -15.52 13.33
N GLU A 38 -21.42 -15.19 13.99
CA GLU A 38 -22.68 -14.83 13.32
C GLU A 38 -22.52 -13.54 12.51
N ASN A 39 -21.98 -12.48 13.12
CA ASN A 39 -21.84 -11.17 12.47
C ASN A 39 -20.80 -11.16 11.33
N SER A 40 -19.84 -12.10 11.33
CA SER A 40 -18.75 -12.13 10.36
C SER A 40 -18.91 -13.20 9.28
N LEU A 41 -19.99 -14.01 9.35
CA LEU A 41 -20.24 -15.16 8.47
C LEU A 41 -20.16 -14.79 6.99
N ASP A 42 -20.89 -13.77 6.56
CA ASP A 42 -20.95 -13.36 5.16
C ASP A 42 -19.63 -12.78 4.65
N LYS A 43 -18.81 -12.21 5.55
CA LYS A 43 -17.55 -11.55 5.17
C LYS A 43 -16.41 -12.54 5.02
N TYR A 44 -16.30 -13.52 5.92
CA TYR A 44 -15.21 -14.50 5.94
C TYR A 44 -15.65 -15.88 5.43
N ALA A 45 -16.77 -15.95 4.70
CA ALA A 45 -17.23 -17.15 4.01
C ALA A 45 -16.20 -17.69 3.00
N ASP A 46 -15.37 -16.81 2.43
CA ASP A 46 -14.25 -17.20 1.59
C ASP A 46 -13.10 -17.77 2.46
N LYS A 47 -12.90 -19.08 2.34
CA LYS A 47 -12.02 -19.86 3.22
C LYS A 47 -10.54 -19.70 2.92
N ASP A 48 -10.14 -18.95 1.89
CA ASP A 48 -8.74 -18.86 1.46
C ASP A 48 -8.05 -17.51 1.77
N SER A 49 -8.75 -16.55 2.40
CA SER A 49 -8.12 -15.29 2.79
C SER A 49 -7.03 -15.50 3.85
N ARG A 50 -5.88 -14.83 3.65
CA ARG A 50 -4.78 -14.75 4.61
C ARG A 50 -4.94 -13.63 5.62
N ASP A 51 -6.00 -12.82 5.49
CA ASP A 51 -6.29 -11.75 6.43
C ASP A 51 -6.44 -12.33 7.83
N TRP A 52 -5.86 -11.65 8.82
CA TRP A 52 -5.86 -12.13 10.20
C TRP A 52 -7.30 -12.38 10.69
N GLY A 53 -8.24 -11.48 10.38
CA GLY A 53 -9.67 -11.64 10.72
C GLY A 53 -10.29 -12.93 10.15
N ALA A 54 -9.92 -13.33 8.94
CA ALA A 54 -10.38 -14.58 8.33
C ALA A 54 -9.71 -15.82 8.94
N ARG A 55 -8.45 -15.71 9.38
CA ARG A 55 -7.73 -16.76 10.11
C ARG A 55 -8.34 -16.99 11.49
N LEU A 56 -8.58 -15.93 12.27
CA LEU A 56 -9.27 -16.03 13.55
C LEU A 56 -10.66 -16.63 13.39
N TYR A 57 -11.45 -16.13 12.42
CA TYR A 57 -12.76 -16.67 12.11
C TYR A 57 -12.73 -18.18 11.89
N ARG A 58 -11.84 -18.69 11.02
CA ARG A 58 -11.72 -20.12 10.74
C ARG A 58 -11.34 -20.94 11.98
N LEU A 59 -10.42 -20.44 12.79
CA LEU A 59 -10.00 -21.13 14.02
C LEU A 59 -11.16 -21.21 15.02
N LEU A 60 -11.83 -20.09 15.31
CA LEU A 60 -12.97 -20.05 16.22
C LEU A 60 -14.18 -20.83 15.67
N ALA A 61 -14.40 -20.82 14.35
CA ALA A 61 -15.44 -21.59 13.69
C ALA A 61 -15.23 -23.11 13.88
N ALA A 62 -13.98 -23.57 13.87
CA ALA A 62 -13.63 -24.98 13.99
C ALA A 62 -13.61 -25.52 15.42
N ASN A 63 -13.22 -24.70 16.41
CA ASN A 63 -12.96 -25.20 17.77
C ASN A 63 -13.62 -24.42 18.91
N ARG A 64 -14.17 -23.21 18.66
CA ARG A 64 -14.76 -22.31 19.68
C ARG A 64 -13.86 -21.99 20.88
N ASP A 65 -12.54 -22.19 20.74
CA ASP A 65 -11.56 -22.05 21.81
C ASP A 65 -10.58 -20.92 21.45
N SER A 66 -10.73 -19.77 22.11
CA SER A 66 -9.88 -18.59 21.89
C SER A 66 -8.43 -18.83 22.29
N ASP A 67 -8.17 -19.69 23.27
CA ASP A 67 -6.81 -20.00 23.72
C ASP A 67 -6.09 -20.88 22.70
N LYS A 68 -6.80 -21.87 22.14
CA LYS A 68 -6.27 -22.69 21.05
C LYS A 68 -6.07 -21.88 19.77
N ALA A 69 -7.00 -20.97 19.46
CA ALA A 69 -6.84 -20.04 18.34
C ALA A 69 -5.61 -19.16 18.52
N ALA A 70 -5.42 -18.55 19.71
CA ALA A 70 -4.26 -17.71 20.02
C ALA A 70 -2.94 -18.46 19.86
N ARG A 71 -2.85 -19.71 20.33
CA ARG A 71 -1.63 -20.53 20.17
C ARG A 71 -1.28 -20.78 18.71
N THR A 72 -2.28 -21.05 17.89
CA THR A 72 -2.10 -21.32 16.46
C THR A 72 -1.66 -20.04 15.73
N LEU A 73 -2.33 -18.92 16.00
CA LEU A 73 -1.97 -17.62 15.43
C LEU A 73 -0.57 -17.18 15.86
N ALA A 74 -0.19 -17.43 17.11
CA ALA A 74 1.11 -17.05 17.66
C ALA A 74 2.26 -17.75 16.93
N GLU A 75 2.06 -19.02 16.57
CA GLU A 75 3.05 -19.78 15.79
C GLU A 75 3.21 -19.21 14.38
N ASP A 76 2.10 -18.97 13.68
CA ASP A 76 2.09 -18.40 12.34
C ASP A 76 2.70 -16.98 12.29
N ASP A 77 2.32 -16.14 13.26
CA ASP A 77 2.65 -14.72 13.31
C ASP A 77 4.00 -14.47 14.01
N ARG A 78 4.59 -15.53 14.58
CA ARG A 78 5.83 -15.52 15.38
C ARG A 78 5.75 -14.54 16.56
N LEU A 79 4.60 -14.49 17.21
CA LEU A 79 4.35 -13.69 18.40
C LEU A 79 4.28 -14.58 19.64
N SER A 80 4.34 -13.96 20.81
CA SER A 80 4.03 -14.68 22.04
C SER A 80 2.54 -15.02 22.09
N VAL A 81 2.19 -16.17 22.67
CA VAL A 81 0.79 -16.56 22.86
C VAL A 81 0.02 -15.51 23.65
N GLU A 82 0.65 -14.88 24.64
CA GLU A 82 0.00 -13.83 25.44
C GLU A 82 -0.25 -12.56 24.64
N THR A 83 0.66 -12.21 23.71
CA THR A 83 0.41 -11.12 22.76
C THR A 83 -0.82 -11.45 21.91
N GLU A 84 -0.89 -12.63 21.30
CA GLU A 84 -2.06 -13.01 20.50
C GLU A 84 -3.36 -13.03 21.29
N LYS A 85 -3.35 -13.59 22.50
CA LYS A 85 -4.50 -13.55 23.40
C LYS A 85 -4.99 -12.12 23.65
N SER A 86 -4.07 -11.16 23.80
CA SER A 86 -4.41 -9.75 23.96
C SER A 86 -4.97 -9.08 22.69
N LEU A 87 -4.66 -9.61 21.50
CA LEU A 87 -5.11 -9.07 20.20
C LEU A 87 -6.51 -9.55 19.80
N ILE A 88 -6.89 -10.78 20.15
CA ILE A 88 -8.20 -11.35 19.78
C ILE A 88 -9.37 -10.44 20.17
N PRO A 89 -9.45 -9.85 21.39
CA PRO A 89 -10.52 -8.94 21.75
C PRO A 89 -10.63 -7.70 20.84
N PHE A 90 -9.50 -7.14 20.38
CA PHE A 90 -9.50 -5.98 19.49
C PHE A 90 -10.01 -6.35 18.10
N TRP A 91 -9.62 -7.51 17.59
CA TRP A 91 -10.12 -8.00 16.30
C TRP A 91 -11.61 -8.31 16.32
N ILE A 92 -12.09 -8.97 17.38
CA ILE A 92 -13.52 -9.22 17.57
C ILE A 92 -14.27 -7.89 17.62
N SER A 93 -13.83 -6.93 18.44
CA SER A 93 -14.45 -5.60 18.51
C SER A 93 -14.41 -4.85 17.18
N HIS A 94 -13.30 -4.94 16.44
CA HIS A 94 -13.19 -4.32 15.12
C HIS A 94 -14.20 -4.93 14.13
N ALA A 95 -14.30 -6.26 14.07
CA ALA A 95 -15.25 -6.95 13.22
C ALA A 95 -16.71 -6.67 13.61
N GLU A 96 -17.02 -6.68 14.91
CA GLU A 96 -18.34 -6.29 15.44
C GLU A 96 -18.70 -4.87 14.98
N LEU A 97 -17.85 -3.88 15.23
CA LEU A 97 -18.11 -2.49 14.82
C LEU A 97 -18.21 -2.30 13.30
N ARG A 98 -17.48 -3.11 12.53
CA ARG A 98 -17.39 -2.99 11.07
C ARG A 98 -18.56 -3.68 10.35
N TYR A 99 -18.97 -4.86 10.83
CA TYR A 99 -19.89 -5.76 10.13
C TYR A 99 -21.24 -5.97 10.82
N SER A 100 -21.31 -5.80 12.14
CA SER A 100 -22.60 -5.87 12.80
C SER A 100 -23.48 -4.66 12.44
N ARG A 101 -24.79 -4.81 12.64
CA ARG A 101 -25.75 -3.71 12.51
C ARG A 101 -25.57 -2.63 13.61
N GLU A 102 -24.59 -2.74 14.52
CA GLU A 102 -24.36 -1.78 15.62
C GLU A 102 -24.14 -0.33 15.20
N ARG A 103 -23.89 -0.05 13.91
CA ARG A 103 -23.96 1.32 13.35
C ARG A 103 -25.29 2.04 13.65
N SER A 104 -26.35 1.30 14.01
CA SER A 104 -27.65 1.84 14.41
C SER A 104 -27.77 2.20 15.91
N GLN A 105 -26.72 2.00 16.71
CA GLN A 105 -26.67 2.50 18.10
C GLN A 105 -26.27 3.98 18.12
N SER A 106 -26.54 4.68 19.24
CA SER A 106 -26.26 6.12 19.41
C SER A 106 -24.87 6.53 18.87
N PRO A 107 -24.76 7.62 18.07
CA PRO A 107 -23.49 8.08 17.50
C PRO A 107 -22.36 8.23 18.52
N ASP A 108 -22.70 8.70 19.73
CA ASP A 108 -21.71 8.91 20.80
C ASP A 108 -21.16 7.59 21.36
N ALA A 109 -22.01 6.57 21.47
CA ALA A 109 -21.60 5.24 21.93
C ALA A 109 -20.68 4.57 20.90
N TYR A 110 -21.00 4.72 19.62
CA TYR A 110 -20.15 4.23 18.53
C TYR A 110 -18.79 4.95 18.51
N ALA A 111 -18.78 6.28 18.58
CA ALA A 111 -17.56 7.07 18.62
C ALA A 111 -16.67 6.71 19.83
N SER A 112 -17.28 6.50 21.00
CA SER A 112 -16.60 6.06 22.21
C SER A 112 -15.94 4.68 22.05
N LYS A 113 -16.68 3.68 21.52
CA LYS A 113 -16.14 2.34 21.23
C LYS A 113 -14.98 2.40 20.23
N VAL A 114 -15.11 3.18 19.17
CA VAL A 114 -14.05 3.38 18.17
C VAL A 114 -12.80 4.03 18.79
N SER A 115 -12.99 5.04 19.63
CA SER A 115 -11.89 5.72 20.33
C SER A 115 -11.14 4.75 21.27
N GLN A 116 -11.87 3.97 22.06
CA GLN A 116 -11.30 2.94 22.94
C GLN A 116 -10.53 1.88 22.16
N LEU A 117 -11.08 1.41 21.04
CA LEU A 117 -10.43 0.44 20.16
C LEU A 117 -9.10 0.98 19.61
N LYS A 118 -9.07 2.23 19.13
CA LYS A 118 -7.84 2.87 18.62
C LYS A 118 -6.78 3.03 19.71
N GLN A 119 -7.18 3.49 20.90
CA GLN A 119 -6.23 3.66 22.02
C GLN A 119 -5.66 2.31 22.47
N GLY A 120 -6.53 1.29 22.60
CA GLY A 120 -6.11 -0.03 23.04
C GLY A 120 -5.16 -0.73 22.06
N VAL A 121 -5.40 -0.61 20.74
CA VAL A 121 -4.50 -1.20 19.75
C VAL A 121 -3.15 -0.48 19.68
N ILE A 122 -3.11 0.84 19.89
CA ILE A 122 -1.84 1.59 20.00
C ILE A 122 -1.03 1.10 21.22
N GLU A 123 -1.68 0.84 22.34
CA GLU A 123 -1.00 0.27 23.51
C GLU A 123 -0.52 -1.16 23.26
N ALA A 124 -1.31 -1.98 22.54
CA ALA A 124 -0.89 -3.31 22.12
C ALA A 124 0.33 -3.28 21.18
N MET A 125 0.46 -2.26 20.32
CA MET A 125 1.67 -2.04 19.53
C MET A 125 2.88 -1.79 20.44
N ARG A 126 2.74 -0.94 21.46
CA ARG A 126 3.84 -0.66 22.40
C ARG A 126 4.27 -1.91 23.17
N SER A 127 3.30 -2.65 23.72
CA SER A 127 3.58 -3.83 24.54
C SER A 127 4.14 -5.02 23.74
N SER A 128 3.80 -5.12 22.45
CA SER A 128 4.36 -6.13 21.54
C SER A 128 5.73 -5.74 20.96
N GLY A 129 6.26 -4.56 21.30
CA GLY A 129 7.50 -4.05 20.71
C GLY A 129 7.37 -3.73 19.22
N TYR A 130 6.18 -3.28 18.79
CA TYR A 130 5.85 -2.92 17.41
C TYR A 130 5.97 -4.10 16.44
N ALA A 131 5.45 -5.27 16.84
CA ALA A 131 5.34 -6.41 15.97
C ALA A 131 4.49 -6.10 14.71
N SER A 132 4.95 -6.55 13.53
CA SER A 132 4.31 -6.26 12.24
C SER A 132 2.81 -6.58 12.18
N PRO A 133 2.32 -7.75 12.64
CA PRO A 133 0.89 -8.06 12.64
C PRO A 133 0.05 -7.08 13.48
N VAL A 134 0.63 -6.56 14.57
CA VAL A 134 -0.05 -5.59 15.46
C VAL A 134 -0.11 -4.20 14.81
N ILE A 135 0.97 -3.78 14.13
CA ILE A 135 0.98 -2.54 13.34
C ILE A 135 -0.09 -2.60 12.24
N GLN A 136 -0.19 -3.74 11.54
CA GLN A 136 -1.17 -3.93 10.48
C GLN A 136 -2.61 -3.84 11.00
N LEU A 137 -2.92 -4.50 12.12
CA LEU A 137 -4.22 -4.37 12.77
C LEU A 137 -4.54 -2.92 13.13
N ALA A 138 -3.60 -2.22 13.77
CA ALA A 138 -3.80 -0.84 14.15
C ALA A 138 -4.02 0.07 12.93
N ALA A 139 -3.26 -0.17 11.85
CA ALA A 139 -3.42 0.54 10.59
C ALA A 139 -4.79 0.28 9.94
N ASP A 140 -5.30 -0.96 9.92
CA ASP A 140 -6.64 -1.29 9.39
C ASP A 140 -7.75 -0.64 10.23
N ILE A 141 -7.62 -0.62 11.56
CA ILE A 141 -8.56 0.06 12.45
C ILE A 141 -8.59 1.56 12.15
N VAL A 142 -7.43 2.22 12.16
CA VAL A 142 -7.34 3.67 11.90
C VAL A 142 -7.85 4.00 10.49
N TYR A 143 -7.48 3.19 9.49
CA TYR A 143 -7.96 3.35 8.12
C TYR A 143 -9.48 3.22 8.02
N THR A 144 -10.05 2.17 8.62
CA THR A 144 -11.48 1.88 8.54
C THR A 144 -12.33 3.02 9.12
N TYR A 145 -11.89 3.61 10.24
CA TYR A 145 -12.70 4.60 10.96
C TYR A 145 -12.35 6.05 10.64
N ASP A 146 -11.12 6.36 10.24
CA ASP A 146 -10.69 7.75 9.95
C ASP A 146 -10.31 8.01 8.48
N ARG A 147 -10.31 6.98 7.62
CA ARG A 147 -10.10 7.07 6.16
C ARG A 147 -8.90 7.92 5.74
N CYS A 148 -7.70 7.35 5.87
CA CYS A 148 -6.43 8.01 5.54
C CYS A 148 -6.20 9.38 6.24
N ASN A 149 -6.90 9.68 7.34
CA ASN A 149 -6.66 10.89 8.14
C ASN A 149 -5.20 10.96 8.60
N LEU A 150 -4.60 12.14 8.46
CA LEU A 150 -3.18 12.36 8.73
C LEU A 150 -2.87 12.36 10.23
N ASP A 151 -3.69 13.05 11.04
CA ASP A 151 -3.47 13.17 12.48
C ASP A 151 -3.52 11.80 13.16
N SER A 152 -4.42 10.94 12.70
CA SER A 152 -4.58 9.57 13.22
C SER A 152 -3.39 8.69 12.85
N PHE A 153 -2.84 8.87 11.64
CA PHE A 153 -1.59 8.20 11.24
C PHE A 153 -0.37 8.73 12.01
N GLN A 154 -0.28 10.03 12.24
CA GLN A 154 0.77 10.61 13.05
C GLN A 154 0.71 10.11 14.49
N ALA A 155 -0.49 10.02 15.08
CA ALA A 155 -0.70 9.45 16.41
C ALA A 155 -0.29 7.98 16.48
N LEU A 156 -0.59 7.20 15.43
CA LEU A 156 -0.21 5.78 15.32
C LEU A 156 1.30 5.56 15.42
N ILE A 157 2.09 6.45 14.80
CA ILE A 157 3.56 6.30 14.69
C ILE A 157 4.34 7.19 15.67
N ALA A 158 3.67 8.05 16.45
CA ALA A 158 4.31 9.11 17.23
C ALA A 158 5.37 8.59 18.21
N ASP A 159 5.05 7.52 18.93
CA ASP A 159 5.88 6.97 20.01
C ASP A 159 6.69 5.75 19.58
N ALA A 160 6.69 5.42 18.28
CA ALA A 160 7.44 4.27 17.78
C ALA A 160 8.94 4.45 17.95
N SER A 161 9.62 3.40 18.44
CA SER A 161 11.08 3.36 18.53
C SER A 161 11.75 3.49 17.16
N ASP A 162 11.15 2.90 16.14
CA ASP A 162 11.49 3.09 14.72
C ASP A 162 10.27 3.60 13.94
N VAL A 163 10.13 4.92 13.90
CA VAL A 163 9.01 5.58 13.23
C VAL A 163 8.96 5.26 11.73
N LEU A 164 10.12 5.09 11.08
CA LEU A 164 10.17 4.79 9.66
C LEU A 164 9.64 3.37 9.40
N ALA A 165 10.13 2.38 10.14
CA ALA A 165 9.69 0.98 9.98
C ALA A 165 8.19 0.81 10.25
N VAL A 166 7.69 1.36 11.37
CA VAL A 166 6.27 1.28 11.72
C VAL A 166 5.42 2.00 10.68
N GLY A 167 5.84 3.19 10.26
CA GLY A 167 5.16 3.97 9.24
C GLY A 167 5.08 3.25 7.90
N LEU A 168 6.18 2.64 7.44
CA LEU A 168 6.19 1.87 6.21
C LEU A 168 5.24 0.68 6.26
N ILE A 169 5.24 -0.10 7.35
CA ILE A 169 4.33 -1.24 7.50
C ILE A 169 2.87 -0.78 7.44
N ALA A 170 2.53 0.30 8.16
CA ALA A 170 1.18 0.85 8.18
C ALA A 170 0.73 1.40 6.81
N ALA A 171 1.60 2.16 6.13
CA ALA A 171 1.28 2.75 4.82
C ALA A 171 1.24 1.71 3.68
N GLN A 172 2.05 0.65 3.75
CA GLN A 172 1.98 -0.50 2.84
C GLN A 172 0.69 -1.29 3.03
N HIS A 173 0.24 -1.46 4.27
CA HIS A 173 -0.95 -2.25 4.56
C HIS A 173 -2.25 -1.61 4.04
N THR A 174 -2.36 -0.27 4.08
CA THR A 174 -3.58 0.45 3.73
C THR A 174 -3.52 1.13 2.36
N GLU A 175 -2.32 1.22 1.77
CA GLU A 175 -2.01 1.92 0.52
C GLU A 175 -2.39 3.41 0.49
N CYS A 176 -2.67 4.03 1.64
CA CYS A 176 -3.09 5.44 1.77
C CYS A 176 -2.01 6.43 1.28
N THR A 177 -2.26 7.11 0.15
CA THR A 177 -1.36 8.14 -0.38
C THR A 177 -1.02 9.26 0.61
N PRO A 178 -1.97 9.81 1.41
CA PRO A 178 -1.63 10.82 2.41
C PRO A 178 -0.60 10.35 3.45
N TRP A 179 -0.62 9.07 3.82
CA TRP A 179 0.34 8.51 4.77
C TRP A 179 1.72 8.35 4.16
N TRP A 180 1.79 7.90 2.91
CA TRP A 180 3.03 7.88 2.14
C TRP A 180 3.64 9.26 1.97
N LEU A 181 2.83 10.28 1.68
CA LEU A 181 3.26 11.67 1.59
C LEU A 181 3.79 12.20 2.93
N ALA A 182 3.13 11.84 4.03
CA ALA A 182 3.59 12.20 5.38
C ALA A 182 4.95 11.58 5.71
N LEU A 183 5.14 10.30 5.36
CA LEU A 183 6.42 9.62 5.51
C LEU A 183 7.50 10.26 4.64
N HIS A 184 7.18 10.63 3.40
CA HIS A 184 8.13 11.35 2.55
C HIS A 184 8.52 12.69 3.17
N ALA A 185 7.56 13.46 3.66
CA ALA A 185 7.85 14.76 4.27
C ALA A 185 8.81 14.62 5.46
N ARG A 186 8.71 13.52 6.22
CA ARG A 186 9.59 13.23 7.37
C ARG A 186 10.92 12.57 6.98
N PHE A 187 10.93 11.76 5.93
CA PHE A 187 12.08 10.97 5.46
C PHE A 187 12.32 11.18 3.96
N PRO A 188 12.67 12.41 3.54
CA PRO A 188 12.68 12.77 2.13
C PRO A 188 13.70 12.00 1.30
N GLU A 189 14.80 11.51 1.90
CA GLU A 189 15.85 10.75 1.22
C GLU A 189 15.57 9.25 1.08
N ASN A 190 14.45 8.76 1.63
CA ASN A 190 14.14 7.34 1.54
C ASN A 190 13.64 6.96 0.13
N THR A 191 14.46 6.19 -0.59
CA THR A 191 14.17 5.79 -1.98
C THR A 191 12.98 4.85 -2.09
N ALA A 192 12.66 4.04 -1.09
CA ALA A 192 11.49 3.16 -1.11
C ALA A 192 10.18 3.96 -1.06
N ILE A 193 10.14 5.01 -0.21
CA ILE A 193 9.00 5.93 -0.15
C ILE A 193 8.81 6.67 -1.47
N ARG A 194 9.91 7.19 -2.05
CA ARG A 194 9.86 7.86 -3.35
C ARG A 194 9.36 6.92 -4.45
N ALA A 195 9.86 5.70 -4.48
CA ALA A 195 9.48 4.69 -5.48
C ALA A 195 7.98 4.38 -5.41
N GLU A 196 7.46 4.12 -4.21
CA GLU A 196 6.04 3.85 -4.00
C GLU A 196 5.16 5.03 -4.41
N LEU A 197 5.50 6.25 -3.98
CA LEU A 197 4.74 7.45 -4.35
C LEU A 197 4.78 7.72 -5.86
N SER A 198 5.93 7.50 -6.53
CA SER A 198 6.07 7.75 -7.96
C SER A 198 5.15 6.88 -8.85
N ALA A 199 4.66 5.76 -8.31
CA ALA A 199 3.71 4.85 -8.95
C ALA A 199 2.23 5.23 -8.72
N LYS A 200 1.94 6.17 -7.80
CA LYS A 200 0.57 6.60 -7.45
C LYS A 200 0.07 7.73 -8.35
N ASP A 201 -0.04 7.45 -9.65
CA ASP A 201 -0.32 8.41 -10.73
C ASP A 201 -1.58 9.26 -10.56
N ARG A 202 -2.61 8.75 -9.86
CA ARG A 202 -3.90 9.43 -9.73
C ARG A 202 -3.95 10.47 -8.62
N ASP A 203 -3.07 10.33 -7.63
CA ASP A 203 -3.16 11.10 -6.39
C ASP A 203 -2.12 12.22 -6.30
N LEU A 204 -1.15 12.23 -7.21
CA LEU A 204 -0.08 13.23 -7.25
C LEU A 204 -0.23 14.15 -8.46
N SER A 205 0.04 15.44 -8.25
CA SER A 205 0.22 16.35 -9.38
C SER A 205 1.44 15.93 -10.20
N LEU A 206 1.44 16.27 -11.49
CA LEU A 206 2.56 15.97 -12.38
C LEU A 206 3.87 16.55 -11.88
N ALA A 207 3.86 17.77 -11.33
CA ALA A 207 5.04 18.41 -10.76
C ALA A 207 5.60 17.63 -9.56
N GLN A 208 4.74 17.16 -8.64
CA GLN A 208 5.18 16.32 -7.52
C GLN A 208 5.78 15.01 -8.02
N ARG A 209 5.14 14.36 -9.00
CA ARG A 209 5.65 13.12 -9.58
C ARG A 209 7.01 13.31 -10.24
N LEU A 210 7.20 14.39 -10.99
CA LEU A 210 8.48 14.72 -11.61
C LEU A 210 9.59 14.90 -10.56
N ALA A 211 9.31 15.60 -9.46
CA ALA A 211 10.28 15.77 -8.38
C ALA A 211 10.67 14.42 -7.72
N LEU A 212 9.70 13.52 -7.53
CA LEU A 212 9.97 12.16 -7.02
C LEU A 212 10.84 11.35 -7.97
N LEU A 213 10.50 11.35 -9.26
CA LEU A 213 11.23 10.61 -10.29
C LEU A 213 12.64 11.16 -10.49
N GLU A 214 12.83 12.47 -10.44
CA GLU A 214 14.14 13.12 -10.48
C GLU A 214 15.02 12.70 -9.30
N GLY A 215 14.45 12.72 -8.08
CA GLY A 215 15.14 12.27 -6.87
C GLY A 215 15.51 10.79 -6.89
N LEU A 216 14.71 9.94 -7.54
CA LEU A 216 15.03 8.53 -7.76
C LEU A 216 16.12 8.37 -8.83
N TYR A 217 15.98 9.08 -9.95
CA TYR A 217 16.86 8.93 -11.10
C TYR A 217 18.29 9.40 -10.79
N SER A 218 18.43 10.52 -10.08
CA SER A 218 19.73 11.06 -9.63
C SER A 218 20.50 10.13 -8.69
N THR A 219 19.82 9.24 -7.98
CA THR A 219 20.41 8.30 -7.02
C THR A 219 20.40 6.86 -7.51
N ALA A 220 20.02 6.63 -8.78
CA ALA A 220 19.76 5.32 -9.32
C ALA A 220 21.02 4.43 -9.35
N GLN A 221 21.16 3.59 -8.34
CA GLN A 221 22.09 2.46 -8.29
C GLN A 221 21.29 1.16 -8.38
N GLY A 222 21.76 0.21 -9.18
CA GLY A 222 21.05 -1.06 -9.36
C GLY A 222 21.35 -1.74 -10.68
N THR A 223 20.54 -2.74 -11.01
CA THR A 223 20.67 -3.46 -12.28
C THR A 223 20.39 -2.55 -13.47
N GLN A 224 20.93 -2.91 -14.63
CA GLN A 224 20.68 -2.20 -15.88
C GLN A 224 19.17 -2.07 -16.18
N GLN A 225 18.40 -3.14 -15.92
CA GLN A 225 16.96 -3.16 -16.14
C GLN A 225 16.22 -2.17 -15.23
N SER A 226 16.57 -2.13 -13.94
CA SER A 226 15.98 -1.19 -12.98
C SER A 226 16.24 0.26 -13.37
N ARG A 227 17.48 0.58 -13.78
CA ARG A 227 17.82 1.93 -14.24
C ARG A 227 17.05 2.32 -15.49
N VAL A 228 16.97 1.43 -16.48
CA VAL A 228 16.22 1.70 -17.72
C VAL A 228 14.73 1.87 -17.48
N ARG A 229 14.14 1.08 -16.58
CA ARG A 229 12.74 1.24 -16.19
C ARG A 229 12.47 2.63 -15.62
N LEU A 230 13.28 3.04 -14.65
CA LEU A 230 13.17 4.36 -14.03
C LEU A 230 13.42 5.49 -15.02
N MET A 231 14.40 5.33 -15.92
CA MET A 231 14.67 6.28 -17.00
C MET A 231 13.44 6.46 -17.91
N ILE A 232 12.83 5.36 -18.34
CA ILE A 232 11.61 5.38 -19.15
C ILE A 232 10.47 6.08 -18.41
N ASP A 233 10.22 5.72 -17.15
CA ASP A 233 9.19 6.34 -16.33
C ASP A 233 9.39 7.86 -16.19
N TYR A 234 10.63 8.30 -15.98
CA TYR A 234 10.96 9.72 -15.85
C TYR A 234 10.79 10.48 -17.16
N ILE A 235 11.28 9.95 -18.28
CA ILE A 235 11.14 10.57 -19.60
C ILE A 235 9.67 10.68 -20.00
N THR A 236 8.90 9.60 -19.82
CA THR A 236 7.46 9.61 -20.13
C THR A 236 6.73 10.65 -19.27
N ALA A 237 7.09 10.80 -18.00
CA ALA A 237 6.53 11.86 -17.15
C ALA A 237 6.90 13.28 -17.65
N LEU A 238 8.15 13.50 -18.08
CA LEU A 238 8.59 14.77 -18.66
C LEU A 238 7.77 15.11 -19.92
N TRP A 239 7.59 14.14 -20.81
CA TRP A 239 6.81 14.32 -22.04
C TRP A 239 5.34 14.59 -21.78
N ARG A 240 4.73 13.93 -20.79
CA ARG A 240 3.36 14.26 -20.33
C ARG A 240 3.26 15.70 -19.80
N GLY A 241 4.36 16.25 -19.28
CA GLY A 241 4.46 17.65 -18.84
C GLY A 241 4.78 18.65 -19.94
N GLY A 242 4.88 18.21 -21.20
CA GLY A 242 5.27 19.05 -22.32
C GLY A 242 6.77 19.35 -22.39
N LEU A 243 7.57 18.75 -21.50
CA LEU A 243 9.03 18.89 -21.44
C LEU A 243 9.72 17.94 -22.44
N ILE A 244 9.33 18.05 -23.71
CA ILE A 244 9.75 17.12 -24.78
C ILE A 244 11.27 17.13 -24.95
N ARG A 245 11.87 18.32 -24.99
CA ARG A 245 13.31 18.49 -25.18
C ARG A 245 14.12 17.94 -24.00
N ASP A 246 13.65 18.11 -22.78
CA ASP A 246 14.33 17.61 -21.59
C ASP A 246 14.34 16.08 -21.56
N GLY A 247 13.21 15.45 -21.92
CA GLY A 247 13.15 14.00 -22.05
C GLY A 247 14.06 13.45 -23.17
N LEU A 248 14.20 14.16 -24.30
CA LEU A 248 15.15 13.80 -25.36
C LEU A 248 16.61 13.96 -24.91
N ALA A 249 16.95 15.06 -24.25
CA ALA A 249 18.29 15.28 -23.72
C ALA A 249 18.68 14.21 -22.68
N LEU A 250 17.71 13.75 -21.88
CA LEU A 250 17.94 12.72 -20.86
C LEU A 250 18.28 11.35 -21.47
N ILE A 251 17.57 10.92 -22.52
CA ILE A 251 17.91 9.66 -23.21
C ILE A 251 19.22 9.77 -24.01
N ASP A 252 19.52 10.94 -24.59
CA ASP A 252 20.75 11.15 -25.35
C ASP A 252 22.00 11.16 -24.48
N SER A 253 21.87 11.62 -23.23
CA SER A 253 22.95 11.64 -22.23
C SER A 253 23.07 10.33 -21.42
N ALA A 254 22.13 9.41 -21.54
CA ALA A 254 22.17 8.12 -20.87
C ALA A 254 23.36 7.26 -21.33
N ALA A 255 23.87 6.41 -20.44
CA ALA A 255 24.92 5.45 -20.79
C ALA A 255 24.50 4.60 -22.00
N GLU A 256 25.44 4.35 -22.93
CA GLU A 256 25.11 3.73 -24.21
C GLU A 256 24.37 2.39 -24.05
N ALA A 257 24.76 1.59 -23.05
CA ALA A 257 24.11 0.32 -22.75
C ALA A 257 22.65 0.51 -22.33
N ASP A 258 22.36 1.49 -21.47
CA ASP A 258 21.01 1.78 -20.95
C ASP A 258 20.12 2.34 -22.07
N ARG A 259 20.65 3.25 -22.89
CA ARG A 259 19.99 3.78 -24.09
C ARG A 259 19.65 2.67 -25.09
N ARG A 260 20.61 1.78 -25.40
CA ARG A 260 20.39 0.64 -26.30
C ARG A 260 19.33 -0.31 -25.74
N LEU A 261 19.34 -0.57 -24.44
CA LEU A 261 18.34 -1.43 -23.79
C LEU A 261 16.94 -0.81 -23.86
N ALA A 262 16.80 0.50 -23.63
CA ALA A 262 15.53 1.21 -23.74
C ALA A 262 14.96 1.17 -25.18
N LEU A 263 15.78 1.52 -26.17
CA LEU A 263 15.35 1.71 -27.57
C LEU A 263 15.29 0.42 -28.40
N ASN A 264 16.18 -0.53 -28.12
CA ASN A 264 16.39 -1.71 -28.97
C ASN A 264 16.35 -3.04 -28.20
N GLY A 265 16.23 -3.01 -26.87
CA GLY A 265 16.26 -4.22 -26.04
C GLY A 265 15.06 -5.14 -26.27
N LYS A 266 15.27 -6.45 -26.14
CA LYS A 266 14.18 -7.38 -25.81
C LYS A 266 14.37 -7.78 -24.35
N ALA A 267 13.81 -6.99 -23.44
CA ALA A 267 13.78 -7.40 -22.04
C ALA A 267 13.00 -8.73 -21.93
N ARG A 268 13.55 -9.72 -21.24
CA ARG A 268 12.82 -10.96 -20.93
C ARG A 268 11.86 -10.65 -19.78
N GLY A 269 10.57 -10.66 -20.04
CA GLY A 269 9.51 -10.46 -19.04
C GLY A 269 8.43 -9.49 -19.52
N ASP A 270 7.16 -9.89 -19.36
CA ASP A 270 5.99 -9.25 -19.98
C ASP A 270 5.82 -7.75 -19.65
N SER A 271 6.25 -7.30 -18.47
CA SER A 271 5.99 -5.92 -18.02
C SER A 271 6.97 -4.89 -18.60
N LEU A 272 8.28 -5.16 -18.55
CA LEU A 272 9.30 -4.27 -19.10
C LEU A 272 9.26 -4.27 -20.64
N GLU A 273 8.94 -5.41 -21.27
CA GLU A 273 8.81 -5.49 -22.72
C GLU A 273 7.68 -4.59 -23.25
N ARG A 274 6.50 -4.61 -22.60
CA ARG A 274 5.39 -3.70 -22.96
C ARG A 274 5.76 -2.25 -22.77
N GLN A 275 6.33 -1.90 -21.61
CA GLN A 275 6.75 -0.53 -21.30
C GLN A 275 7.77 0.00 -22.32
N GLN A 276 8.73 -0.83 -22.74
CA GLN A 276 9.70 -0.47 -23.78
C GLN A 276 9.06 -0.27 -25.16
N SER A 277 8.06 -1.08 -25.51
CA SER A 277 7.33 -0.93 -26.76
C SER A 277 6.58 0.40 -26.82
N ASP A 278 5.84 0.73 -25.77
CA ASP A 278 5.10 1.99 -25.67
C ASP A 278 6.06 3.18 -25.69
N PHE A 279 7.16 3.09 -24.94
CA PHE A 279 8.19 4.11 -24.89
C PHE A 279 8.82 4.41 -26.25
N ARG A 280 9.04 3.41 -27.10
CA ARG A 280 9.60 3.64 -28.45
C ARG A 280 8.66 4.43 -29.35
N LEU A 281 7.36 4.17 -29.25
CA LEU A 281 6.36 4.94 -29.99
C LEU A 281 6.36 6.39 -29.52
N ASP A 282 6.39 6.61 -28.21
CA ASP A 282 6.46 7.94 -27.60
C ASP A 282 7.77 8.66 -28.01
N TYR A 283 8.90 7.95 -28.04
CA TYR A 283 10.19 8.49 -28.47
C TYR A 283 10.18 8.95 -29.94
N VAL A 284 9.62 8.14 -30.85
CA VAL A 284 9.47 8.54 -32.26
C VAL A 284 8.56 9.77 -32.39
N ALA A 285 7.47 9.82 -31.63
CA ALA A 285 6.60 10.99 -31.59
C ALA A 285 7.32 12.24 -31.08
N ALA A 286 8.12 12.12 -30.01
CA ALA A 286 8.92 13.22 -29.46
C ALA A 286 9.95 13.77 -30.46
N LEU A 287 10.63 12.89 -31.21
CA LEU A 287 11.55 13.30 -32.29
C LEU A 287 10.82 14.05 -33.41
N TYR A 288 9.62 13.59 -33.79
CA TYR A 288 8.80 14.26 -34.79
C TYR A 288 8.36 15.66 -34.31
N LEU A 289 7.86 15.76 -33.09
CA LEU A 289 7.38 17.01 -32.49
C LEU A 289 8.46 18.09 -32.35
N THR A 290 9.73 17.70 -32.24
CA THR A 290 10.85 18.64 -32.11
C THR A 290 11.56 18.94 -33.43
N GLY A 291 11.12 18.35 -34.54
CA GLY A 291 11.77 18.51 -35.85
C GLY A 291 13.15 17.85 -35.94
N THR A 292 13.53 17.03 -34.94
CA THR A 292 14.77 16.24 -34.94
C THR A 292 14.64 14.89 -35.62
N ALA A 293 13.47 14.60 -36.22
CA ALA A 293 13.30 13.56 -37.23
C ALA A 293 14.11 13.90 -38.51
N VAL A 294 15.43 13.99 -38.39
CA VAL A 294 16.34 14.15 -39.51
C VAL A 294 16.56 12.78 -40.12
N HIS A 295 16.13 12.64 -41.37
CA HIS A 295 16.57 11.64 -42.33
C HIS A 295 18.08 11.32 -42.20
N LYS A 296 18.43 10.30 -41.42
CA LYS A 296 19.70 9.59 -41.53
C LYS A 296 19.51 8.11 -41.22
N GLY A 297 19.25 7.32 -42.27
CA GLY A 297 19.91 6.03 -42.51
C GLY A 297 19.78 4.86 -41.54
N THR A 298 19.10 4.96 -40.39
CA THR A 298 18.80 3.80 -39.53
C THR A 298 17.31 3.55 -39.54
N ALA A 299 16.91 2.54 -40.31
CA ALA A 299 15.55 2.05 -40.41
C ALA A 299 15.07 1.52 -39.04
N PHE A 300 14.35 2.35 -38.28
CA PHE A 300 13.34 1.84 -37.36
C PHE A 300 12.17 1.35 -38.21
N SER A 301 12.17 0.07 -38.57
CA SER A 301 10.99 -0.57 -39.16
C SER A 301 9.97 -0.78 -38.05
N VAL A 302 9.09 0.21 -37.86
CA VAL A 302 7.85 0.02 -37.09
C VAL A 302 6.92 -0.79 -37.99
N GLU A 303 6.95 -2.11 -37.85
CA GLU A 303 6.03 -3.00 -38.55
C GLU A 303 4.64 -2.92 -37.92
N LEU A 304 3.93 -1.84 -38.23
CA LEU A 304 2.51 -1.69 -37.97
C LEU A 304 1.78 -2.76 -38.79
N HIS A 305 1.43 -3.88 -38.16
CA HIS A 305 0.50 -4.87 -38.69
C HIS A 305 -0.88 -4.23 -38.89
N ARG A 306 -1.06 -3.51 -40.00
CA ARG A 306 -2.39 -3.24 -40.56
C ARG A 306 -2.95 -4.56 -41.07
N ARG A 307 -3.83 -5.18 -40.30
CA ARG A 307 -4.80 -6.16 -40.83
C ARG A 307 -5.57 -5.48 -41.97
N ARG A 308 -5.22 -5.79 -43.22
CA ARG A 308 -6.09 -5.51 -44.37
C ARG A 308 -7.29 -6.47 -44.30
N PRO A 309 -8.53 -6.00 -44.53
CA PRO A 309 -9.62 -6.92 -44.82
C PRO A 309 -9.31 -7.62 -46.15
N GLN A 310 -9.35 -8.95 -46.14
CA GLN A 310 -9.18 -9.77 -47.33
C GLN A 310 -10.36 -9.55 -48.28
N ALA A 311 -10.13 -8.85 -49.40
CA ALA A 311 -11.02 -8.93 -50.55
C ALA A 311 -10.73 -10.25 -51.28
N ARG A 312 -11.66 -11.20 -51.13
CA ARG A 312 -11.64 -12.52 -51.76
C ARG A 312 -12.03 -12.36 -53.23
N ALA A 313 -11.04 -12.27 -54.13
CA ALA A 313 -11.27 -12.42 -55.56
C ALA A 313 -11.30 -13.92 -55.91
N ALA A 314 -12.50 -14.46 -56.13
CA ALA A 314 -12.68 -15.79 -56.72
C ALA A 314 -12.32 -15.71 -58.22
N ARG A 315 -11.36 -16.54 -58.63
CA ARG A 315 -11.10 -16.88 -60.04
C ARG A 315 -12.09 -17.94 -60.53
N LEU A 316 -12.10 -18.08 -61.86
CA LEU A 316 -12.70 -19.10 -62.74
C LEU A 316 -13.93 -18.53 -63.47
N GLY A 317 -13.99 -18.40 -64.79
CA GLY A 317 -13.18 -18.94 -65.87
C GLY A 317 -14.12 -19.57 -66.91
N SER A 318 -14.21 -19.01 -68.11
CA SER A 318 -14.72 -19.73 -69.29
C SER A 318 -14.30 -19.02 -70.58
N ARG A 319 -13.51 -19.75 -71.38
CA ARG A 319 -13.23 -19.53 -72.80
C ARG A 319 -14.46 -19.95 -73.64
N SER A 320 -14.55 -19.39 -74.86
CA SER A 320 -15.34 -19.80 -76.05
C SER A 320 -16.86 -19.85 -75.85
N LEU A 321 -17.71 -19.21 -76.67
CA LEU A 321 -17.71 -18.98 -78.12
C LEU A 321 -17.90 -17.50 -78.50
#